data_AF-A0A937DNR5-F1
#
_entry.id   AF-A0A937DNR5-F1
#
_cell.length_a   1.000
_cell.length_b   1.000
_cell.length_c   1.000
_cell.angle_alpha   90.00
_cell.angle_beta   90.00
_cell.angle_gamma   90.00
#
_symmetry.space_group_name_H-M   'P 1'
#
loop_
_entity.id
_entity.type
_entity.pdbx_description
1 polymer ?
#
loop_
_entity_poly.entity_id
_entity_poly.type
_entity_poly.pdbx_seq_one_letter_code
_entity_poly.pdbx_strand_id
1 'polypeptide(L)' 'MSASLVYYQDCPFCHSQDIHPLLVAKDHTVSKENFEIWHCGHCTNRFTQSIPDLHHIAPYY' A
#
# COMPACT_ATOMS: atom_id res chain seq x y z
N MET A 1 -5.13 -20.12 -7.51
CA MET A 1 -4.82 -18.84 -8.16
C MET A 1 -3.96 -18.08 -7.16
N SER A 2 -2.73 -17.72 -7.52
CA SER A 2 -1.84 -17.01 -6.60
C SER A 2 -2.27 -15.55 -6.47
N ALA A 3 -2.19 -14.99 -5.26
CA ALA A 3 -2.45 -13.57 -5.02
C ALA A 3 -1.46 -12.71 -5.81
N SER A 4 -1.97 -11.76 -6.59
CA SER A 4 -1.13 -10.74 -7.24
C SER A 4 -1.05 -9.53 -6.32
N LEU A 5 0.17 -9.04 -6.07
CA LEU A 5 0.38 -7.81 -5.31
C LEU A 5 0.39 -6.61 -6.26
N VAL A 6 -0.31 -5.54 -5.89
CA VAL A 6 -0.29 -4.28 -6.62
C VAL A 6 0.94 -3.49 -6.18
N TYR A 7 1.75 -3.07 -7.16
CA TYR A 7 2.93 -2.23 -6.93
C TYR A 7 2.78 -0.91 -7.69
N TYR A 8 2.74 0.19 -6.95
CA TYR A 8 2.66 1.54 -7.51
C TYR A 8 4.06 2.05 -7.84
N GLN A 9 4.27 2.47 -9.09
CA GLN A 9 5.46 3.22 -9.51
C GLN A 9 5.24 4.74 -9.44
N ASP A 10 3.98 5.17 -9.61
CA ASP A 10 3.54 6.55 -9.48
C ASP A 10 2.48 6.66 -8.39
N CYS A 11 2.31 7.86 -7.83
CA CYS A 11 1.27 8.14 -6.85
C CYS A 11 -0.12 7.82 -7.42
N PRO A 12 -0.92 6.95 -6.79
CA PRO A 12 -2.23 6.55 -7.31
C PRO A 12 -3.28 7.69 -7.30
N PHE A 13 -2.97 8.82 -6.66
CA PHE A 13 -3.87 9.96 -6.53
C PHE A 13 -3.57 11.10 -7.52
N CYS A 14 -2.29 11.32 -7.85
CA CYS A 14 -1.86 12.47 -8.66
C CYS A 14 -0.87 12.11 -9.77
N HIS A 15 -0.46 10.84 -9.88
CA HIS A 15 0.47 10.33 -10.89
C HIS A 15 1.89 10.92 -10.86
N SER A 16 2.27 11.59 -9.77
CA SER A 16 3.66 12.00 -9.53
C SER A 16 4.55 10.79 -9.20
N GLN A 17 5.79 10.82 -9.66
CA GLN A 17 6.85 9.86 -9.31
C GLN A 17 7.53 10.15 -7.97
N ASP A 18 7.22 11.28 -7.34
CA ASP A 18 7.77 11.67 -6.04
C ASP A 18 7.08 10.90 -4.90
N ILE A 19 7.27 9.58 -4.90
CA ILE A 19 6.79 8.67 -3.86
C ILE A 19 7.97 8.03 -3.13
N HIS A 20 7.86 7.89 -1.82
CA HIS A 20 8.93 7.30 -1.01
C HIS A 20 8.37 6.59 0.23
N PRO A 21 9.07 5.55 0.73
CA PRO A 21 8.70 4.90 1.99
C PRO A 21 8.71 5.91 3.14
N LEU A 22 7.70 5.85 4.00
CA LEU A 22 7.59 6.71 5.18
C LEU A 22 7.74 5.92 6.47
N LEU A 23 6.93 4.87 6.64
CA LEU A 23 6.94 4.03 7.84
C LEU A 23 6.39 2.64 7.56
N VAL A 24 6.64 1.72 8.47
CA VAL A 24 6.00 0.39 8.49
C VAL A 24 5.00 0.35 9.62
N ALA A 25 3.73 0.10 9.29
CA ALA A 25 2.64 -0.03 10.24
C ALA A 25 2.35 -1.50 10.49
N LYS A 26 2.37 -1.93 11.75
CA LYS A 26 1.94 -3.28 12.11
C LYS A 26 0.43 -3.29 12.30
N ASP A 27 -0.25 -4.21 11.64
CA ASP A 27 -1.64 -4.53 11.98
C ASP A 27 -1.66 -5.25 13.33
N HIS A 28 -2.32 -4.65 14.31
CA HIS A 28 -2.50 -5.27 15.62
C HIS A 28 -3.82 -6.05 15.72
N THR A 29 -4.56 -6.21 14.63
CA THR A 29 -5.87 -6.86 14.55
C THR A 29 -5.76 -8.30 14.02
N VAL A 30 -6.30 -8.61 12.84
CA VAL A 30 -6.53 -9.95 12.30
C VAL A 30 -5.28 -10.53 11.66
N SER A 31 -4.62 -9.79 10.76
CA SER A 31 -3.51 -10.31 9.96
C SER A 31 -2.21 -10.43 10.75
N LYS A 32 -2.01 -9.52 11.71
CA LYS A 32 -0.72 -9.33 12.42
C LYS A 32 0.45 -8.94 11.50
N GLU A 33 0.17 -8.60 10.25
CA GLU A 33 1.16 -8.31 9.22
C GLU A 33 1.70 -6.88 9.33
N ASN A 34 2.83 -6.64 8.66
CA ASN A 34 3.43 -5.32 8.53
C ASN A 34 3.09 -4.75 7.15
N PHE A 35 2.63 -3.50 7.13
CA PHE A 35 2.28 -2.76 5.92
C PHE A 35 3.22 -1.59 5.74
N GLU A 36 3.84 -1.49 4.57
CA GLU A 36 4.61 -0.31 4.19
C GLU A 36 3.65 0.83 3.84
N ILE A 37 3.81 1.96 4.53
CA ILE A 37 3.14 3.20 4.18
C ILE A 37 4.12 4.07 3.40
N TRP A 38 3.69 4.46 2.21
CA TRP A 38 4.40 5.34 1.29
C TRP A 38 3.77 6.73 1.31
N HIS A 39 4.60 7.75 1.05
CA HIS A 39 4.21 9.15 1.02
C HIS A 39 4.50 9.74 -0.36
N CYS A 40 3.57 10.55 -0.88
CA CYS A 40 3.80 11.37 -2.07
C CYS A 40 4.29 12.76 -1.66
N GLY A 41 5.51 13.15 -2.04
CA GLY A 41 6.05 14.49 -1.77
C GLY A 41 5.35 15.61 -2.56
N HIS A 42 4.64 15.27 -3.65
CA HIS A 42 3.89 16.24 -4.45
C HIS A 42 2.51 16.58 -3.86
N CYS A 43 1.66 15.58 -3.63
CA CYS A 43 0.28 15.79 -3.17
C CYS A 43 0.06 15.47 -1.69
N THR A 44 1.10 15.06 -0.98
CA THR A 44 1.13 14.73 0.46
C THR A 44 0.29 13.54 0.92
N ASN A 45 -0.44 12.89 0.02
CA ASN A 45 -1.20 11.67 0.33
C ASN A 45 -0.29 10.53 0.77
N ARG A 46 -0.87 9.61 1.55
CA ARG A 46 -0.21 8.38 2.00
C ARG A 46 -1.04 7.17 1.57
N PHE A 47 -0.36 6.08 1.24
CA PHE A 47 -0.97 4.86 0.75
C PHE A 47 -0.11 3.65 1.11
N THR A 48 -0.67 2.45 1.02
CA THR A 48 0.05 1.21 1.22
C THR A 48 0.59 0.68 -0.11
N GLN A 49 1.77 0.04 -0.05
CA GLN A 49 2.36 -0.66 -1.19
C GLN A 49 2.12 -2.17 -1.03
N SER A 50 2.20 -2.91 -2.14
CA SER A 50 2.09 -4.37 -2.15
C SER A 50 0.76 -4.86 -1.57
N ILE A 51 -0.34 -4.18 -1.93
CA ILE A 51 -1.68 -4.62 -1.51
C ILE A 51 -2.10 -5.85 -2.31
N PRO A 52 -2.84 -6.79 -1.71
CA PRO A 52 -3.44 -7.89 -2.47
C PRO A 52 -4.42 -7.34 -3.51
N ASP A 53 -4.54 -8.05 -4.63
CA ASP A 53 -5.57 -7.75 -5.61
C ASP A 53 -6.99 -7.89 -5.03
N LEU A 54 -7.98 -7.39 -5.78
CA LEU A 54 -9.38 -7.38 -5.40
C LEU A 54 -9.96 -8.75 -5.02
N HIS A 55 -9.42 -9.85 -5.56
CA HIS A 55 -9.90 -11.20 -5.25
C HIS A 55 -9.30 -11.74 -3.94
N HIS A 56 -8.20 -11.16 -3.46
CA HIS A 56 -7.45 -11.63 -2.30
C HIS A 56 -7.45 -10.63 -1.13
N ILE A 57 -8.09 -9.48 -1.26
CA ILE A 57 -8.15 -8.45 -0.19
C ILE A 57 -9.15 -8.79 0.92
N ALA A 58 -10.06 -9.75 0.70
CA ALA A 58 -11.13 -10.10 1.64
C ALA A 58 -10.65 -10.44 3.08
N PRO A 59 -9.51 -11.12 3.31
CA PRO A 59 -9.04 -11.42 4.67
C PRO A 59 -8.62 -10.20 5.52
N TYR A 60 -8.51 -9.01 4.91
CA TYR A 60 -8.14 -7.77 5.59
C TYR A 60 -9.35 -6.91 6.03
N TYR A 61 -10.58 -7.39 5.82
CA TYR A 61 -11.84 -6.75 6.21
C TYR A 61 -12.71 -7.70 7.03
#